data_AF-A0A349D563-F1
#
_entry.id   AF-A0A349D563-F1
#
_cell.length_a   1.000
_cell.length_b   1.000
_cell.length_c   1.000
_cell.angle_alpha   90.00
_cell.angle_beta   90.00
_cell.angle_gamma   90.00
#
_symmetry.space_group_name_H-M   'P 1'
#
loop_
_entity.id
_entity.type
_entity.pdbx_description
1 polymer ?
#
loop_
_entity_poly.entity_id
_entity_poly.type
_entity_poly.pdbx_seq_one_letter_code
_entity_poly.pdbx_strand_id
1 'polypeptide(L)'
;MLRLITALFLLLSLCLSGFSQADGNYSTKKKKAIKAFEEGVRLFNRKMYSNSETLLIEALEVDPEFIEVYMMMGDLNYELRDYEKSAENYGKAIEIKPTFFSGNYFNHSKALYRSGD
;
A
#
# COMPACT_ATOMS: atom_id res chain seq x y z
N MET A 1 -42.62 -10.11 19.87
CA MET A 1 -41.85 -11.12 19.11
C MET A 1 -41.38 -10.56 17.77
N LEU A 2 -42.28 -10.13 16.87
CA LEU A 2 -41.91 -9.60 15.54
C LEU A 2 -40.98 -8.37 15.57
N ARG A 3 -41.19 -7.42 16.49
CA ARG A 3 -40.34 -6.21 16.65
C ARG A 3 -38.92 -6.50 17.18
N LEU A 4 -38.74 -7.59 17.93
CA LEU A 4 -37.42 -8.00 18.46
C LEU A 4 -36.58 -8.66 17.36
N ILE A 5 -37.22 -9.44 16.49
CA ILE A 5 -36.57 -10.11 15.35
C ILE A 5 -36.11 -9.08 14.30
N THR A 6 -36.91 -8.05 14.04
CA THR A 6 -36.53 -6.96 13.12
C THR A 6 -35.39 -6.09 13.67
N ALA A 7 -35.33 -5.87 14.99
CA ALA A 7 -34.23 -5.14 15.63
C ALA A 7 -32.90 -5.93 15.58
N LEU A 8 -32.97 -7.26 15.74
CA LEU A 8 -31.80 -8.14 15.65
C LEU A 8 -31.24 -8.23 14.21
N PHE A 9 -32.13 -8.22 13.21
CA PHE A 9 -31.74 -8.20 11.79
C PHE A 9 -31.08 -6.88 11.36
N LEU A 10 -31.57 -5.74 11.87
CA LEU A 10 -30.94 -4.44 11.61
C LEU A 10 -29.54 -4.33 12.25
N LEU A 11 -29.36 -4.87 13.46
CA LEU A 11 -28.07 -4.89 14.15
C LEU A 11 -27.02 -5.77 13.45
N LEU A 12 -27.42 -6.88 12.80
CA LEU A 12 -26.48 -7.71 12.02
C LEU A 12 -26.01 -7.03 10.73
N SER A 13 -26.85 -6.19 10.11
CA SER A 13 -26.54 -5.51 8.85
C SER A 13 -25.51 -4.38 8.99
N LEU A 14 -25.38 -3.80 10.18
CA LEU A 14 -24.44 -2.73 10.51
C LEU A 14 -22.97 -3.21 10.68
N CYS A 15 -22.72 -4.52 10.77
CA CYS A 15 -21.37 -5.07 10.90
C CYS A 15 -20.67 -5.35 9.56
N LEU A 16 -21.38 -5.27 8.43
CA LEU A 16 -20.79 -5.57 7.10
C LEU A 16 -20.21 -4.34 6.39
N SER A 17 -20.48 -3.12 6.87
CA SER A 17 -19.90 -1.90 6.29
C SER A 17 -18.56 -1.49 6.90
N GLY A 18 -18.07 -2.21 7.93
CA GLY A 18 -16.85 -1.88 8.66
C GLY A 18 -15.59 -2.63 8.22
N PHE A 19 -15.71 -3.64 7.38
CA PHE A 19 -14.58 -4.38 6.82
C PHE A 19 -14.50 -4.11 5.33
N SER A 20 -13.98 -2.94 4.97
CA SER A 20 -13.28 -2.82 3.69
C SER A 20 -12.02 -3.67 3.79
N GLN A 21 -12.15 -5.00 3.69
CA GLN A 21 -11.04 -5.80 3.20
C GLN A 21 -10.90 -5.35 1.75
N ALA A 22 -9.87 -4.55 1.51
CA ALA A 22 -9.29 -4.49 0.19
C ALA A 22 -8.81 -5.92 -0.10
N ASP A 23 -9.70 -6.76 -0.62
CA ASP A 23 -9.32 -7.95 -1.37
C ASP A 23 -8.76 -7.46 -2.72
N GLY A 24 -7.78 -6.56 -2.63
CA GLY A 24 -6.93 -6.15 -3.72
C GLY A 24 -6.11 -7.38 -4.05
N ASN A 25 -6.15 -7.78 -5.31
CA ASN A 25 -5.35 -8.89 -5.77
C ASN A 25 -3.88 -8.46 -5.75
N TYR A 26 -3.23 -8.60 -4.59
CA TYR A 26 -1.85 -8.18 -4.40
C TYR A 26 -0.91 -8.99 -5.30
N SER A 27 0.22 -8.40 -5.69
CA SER A 27 1.27 -9.11 -6.43
C SER A 27 1.83 -10.32 -5.66
N THR A 28 1.73 -10.30 -4.33
CA THR A 28 2.07 -11.44 -3.46
C THR A 28 0.84 -12.19 -2.93
N LYS A 29 1.04 -13.44 -2.51
CA LYS A 29 0.10 -14.23 -1.69
C LYS A 29 0.60 -14.46 -0.25
N LYS A 30 1.79 -13.94 0.11
CA LYS A 30 2.38 -14.13 1.44
C LYS A 30 1.64 -13.26 2.47
N LYS A 31 0.73 -13.89 3.23
CA LYS A 31 -0.12 -13.20 4.22
C LYS A 31 0.65 -12.33 5.22
N LYS A 32 1.86 -12.76 5.64
CA LYS A 32 2.71 -11.97 6.54
C LYS A 32 3.15 -10.65 5.88
N ALA A 33 3.60 -10.71 4.63
CA ALA A 33 3.99 -9.52 3.85
C ALA A 33 2.80 -8.57 3.68
N ILE A 34 1.64 -9.11 3.29
CA ILE A 34 0.40 -8.33 3.10
C ILE A 34 0.02 -7.61 4.40
N LYS A 35 0.04 -8.30 5.54
CA LYS A 35 -0.31 -7.69 6.84
C LYS A 35 0.64 -6.54 7.20
N ALA A 36 1.94 -6.72 6.99
CA ALA A 36 2.94 -5.68 7.25
C ALA A 36 2.73 -4.48 6.33
N PHE A 37 2.53 -4.72 5.03
CA PHE A 37 2.21 -3.69 4.04
C PHE A 37 0.95 -2.89 4.43
N GLU A 38 -0.16 -3.56 4.75
CA GLU A 38 -1.41 -2.89 5.09
C GLU A 38 -1.31 -2.01 6.34
N GLU A 39 -0.56 -2.44 7.37
CA GLU A 39 -0.28 -1.58 8.53
C GLU A 39 0.68 -0.43 8.17
N GLY A 40 1.67 -0.68 7.31
CA GLY A 40 2.54 0.36 6.75
C GLY A 40 1.73 1.46 6.07
N VAL A 41 0.81 1.10 5.17
CA VAL A 41 -0.11 2.05 4.51
C VAL A 41 -0.96 2.82 5.52
N ARG A 42 -1.47 2.16 6.58
CA ARG A 42 -2.20 2.85 7.65
C ARG A 42 -1.34 3.88 8.37
N LEU A 43 -0.07 3.56 8.64
CA LEU A 43 0.88 4.49 9.27
C LEU A 43 1.27 5.64 8.35
N PHE A 44 1.48 5.38 7.06
CA PHE A 44 1.69 6.41 6.05
C PHE A 44 0.54 7.42 6.03
N ASN A 45 -0.71 6.95 5.99
CA ASN A 45 -1.89 7.81 6.01
C ASN A 45 -2.01 8.64 7.30
N ARG A 46 -1.44 8.16 8.42
CA ARG A 46 -1.31 8.91 9.68
C ARG A 46 -0.08 9.81 9.73
N LYS A 47 0.69 9.93 8.64
CA LYS A 47 1.96 10.66 8.51
C LYS A 47 3.07 10.15 9.45
N MET A 48 2.94 8.92 9.92
CA MET A 48 3.94 8.26 10.75
C MET A 48 4.99 7.57 9.86
N TYR A 49 5.72 8.38 9.09
CA TYR A 49 6.56 7.92 7.98
C TYR A 49 7.66 6.93 8.37
N SER A 50 8.36 7.14 9.49
CA SER A 50 9.41 6.19 9.95
C SER A 50 8.84 4.82 10.33
N ASN A 51 7.68 4.78 10.97
CA ASN A 51 7.03 3.51 11.32
C ASN A 51 6.46 2.82 10.07
N SER A 52 5.96 3.61 9.10
CA SER A 52 5.57 3.10 7.79
C SER A 52 6.75 2.45 7.08
N GLU A 53 7.90 3.13 6.99
CA GLU A 53 9.11 2.60 6.35
C GLU A 53 9.52 1.26 6.95
N THR A 54 9.56 1.17 8.28
CA THR A 54 9.89 -0.06 9.00
C THR A 54 9.01 -1.25 8.57
N LEU A 55 7.70 -1.03 8.47
CA LEU A 55 6.76 -2.11 8.09
C LEU A 55 6.81 -2.46 6.60
N LEU A 56 7.09 -1.47 5.75
CA LEU A 56 7.31 -1.72 4.32
C LEU A 56 8.58 -2.56 4.11
N ILE A 57 9.65 -2.29 4.88
CA ILE A 57 10.86 -3.12 4.89
C ILE A 57 10.54 -4.53 5.36
N GLU A 58 9.80 -4.72 6.46
CA GLU A 58 9.38 -6.05 6.91
C GLU A 58 8.59 -6.81 5.83
N ALA A 59 7.73 -6.11 5.08
CA ALA A 59 7.00 -6.72 3.97
C ALA A 59 7.95 -7.23 2.87
N LEU A 60 9.00 -6.47 2.54
CA LEU A 60 10.03 -6.87 1.56
C LEU A 60 10.95 -7.99 2.08
N GLU A 61 11.24 -8.05 3.38
CA GLU A 61 11.98 -9.17 3.97
C GLU A 61 11.24 -10.50 3.80
N VAL A 62 9.90 -10.46 3.81
CA VAL A 62 9.05 -11.64 3.57
C VAL A 62 8.89 -11.88 2.07
N ASP A 63 8.72 -10.83 1.28
CA ASP A 63 8.62 -10.92 -0.17
C ASP A 63 9.36 -9.81 -0.93
N PRO A 64 10.58 -10.08 -1.41
CA PRO A 64 11.38 -9.08 -2.13
C PRO A 64 10.78 -8.63 -3.47
N GLU A 65 9.77 -9.32 -4.00
CA GLU A 65 9.12 -8.96 -5.27
C GLU A 65 7.72 -8.35 -5.06
N PHE A 66 7.38 -7.89 -3.85
CA PHE A 66 6.08 -7.29 -3.56
C PHE A 66 5.96 -5.88 -4.17
N ILE A 67 5.40 -5.81 -5.37
CA ILE A 67 5.36 -4.62 -6.23
C ILE A 67 4.73 -3.40 -5.52
N GLU A 68 3.61 -3.60 -4.83
CA GLU A 68 2.89 -2.54 -4.13
C GLU A 68 3.71 -1.91 -2.99
N VAL A 69 4.62 -2.67 -2.39
CA VAL A 69 5.52 -2.13 -1.37
C VAL A 69 6.49 -1.13 -1.98
N TYR A 70 7.08 -1.46 -3.13
CA TYR A 70 7.94 -0.51 -3.86
C TYR A 70 7.16 0.73 -4.31
N MET A 71 5.92 0.57 -4.77
CA MET A 71 5.05 1.72 -5.09
C MET A 71 4.84 2.63 -3.87
N MET A 72 4.51 2.03 -2.72
CA MET A 72 4.27 2.76 -1.47
C MET A 72 5.55 3.39 -0.90
N MET A 73 6.71 2.74 -1.04
CA MET A 73 8.01 3.34 -0.69
C MET A 73 8.33 4.52 -1.61
N GLY A 74 7.98 4.43 -2.90
CA GLY A 74 8.04 5.53 -3.84
C GLY A 74 7.21 6.74 -3.39
N ASP A 75 5.95 6.51 -3.01
CA ASP A 75 5.07 7.54 -2.43
C ASP A 75 5.63 8.11 -1.12
N LEU A 76 6.10 7.25 -0.22
CA LEU A 76 6.70 7.63 1.05
C LEU A 76 7.90 8.56 0.86
N ASN A 77 8.84 8.21 -0.02
CA ASN A 77 10.02 9.02 -0.26
C ASN A 77 9.68 10.31 -1.01
N TYR A 78 8.67 10.28 -1.88
CA TYR A 78 8.16 11.51 -2.52
C TYR A 78 7.62 12.51 -1.48
N GLU A 79 6.85 12.04 -0.49
CA GLU A 79 6.34 12.88 0.60
C GLU A 79 7.47 13.43 1.50
N LEU A 80 8.53 12.64 1.69
CA LEU A 80 9.75 13.07 2.40
C LEU A 80 10.67 13.97 1.56
N ARG A 81 10.32 14.22 0.29
CA ARG A 81 11.11 14.99 -0.70
C ARG A 81 12.47 14.36 -1.04
N ASP A 82 12.62 13.06 -0.79
CA ASP A 82 13.74 12.26 -1.27
C ASP A 82 13.33 11.70 -2.65
N TYR A 83 13.48 12.54 -3.68
CA TYR A 83 12.95 12.26 -5.00
C TYR A 83 13.77 11.23 -5.76
N GLU A 84 15.08 11.16 -5.48
CA GLU A 84 15.99 10.15 -6.01
C GLU A 84 15.55 8.76 -5.54
N LYS A 85 15.39 8.57 -4.21
CA LYS A 85 14.93 7.29 -3.65
C LYS A 85 13.49 6.98 -4.07
N SER A 86 12.65 8.00 -4.26
CA SER A 86 11.30 7.83 -4.82
C SER A 86 11.35 7.26 -6.24
N ALA A 87 12.19 7.83 -7.11
CA ALA A 87 12.37 7.34 -8.47
C ALA A 87 12.91 5.91 -8.50
N GLU A 88 13.91 5.59 -7.68
CA GLU A 88 14.46 4.23 -7.54
C GLU A 88 13.36 3.20 -7.21
N ASN A 89 12.50 3.51 -6.22
CA ASN A 89 11.44 2.60 -5.81
C ASN A 89 10.36 2.40 -6.89
N TYR A 90 9.92 3.47 -7.57
CA TYR A 90 9.03 3.29 -8.72
C TYR A 90 9.70 2.51 -9.86
N GLY A 91 11.00 2.73 -10.07
CA GLY A 91 11.82 1.98 -11.03
C GLY A 91 11.82 0.49 -10.70
N LYS A 92 11.99 0.11 -9.44
CA LYS A 92 11.92 -1.30 -9.01
C LYS A 92 10.55 -1.93 -9.27
N ALA A 93 9.47 -1.21 -9.00
CA ALA A 93 8.12 -1.69 -9.32
C ALA A 93 7.94 -1.94 -10.84
N ILE A 94 8.51 -1.07 -11.68
CA ILE A 94 8.51 -1.22 -13.15
C ILE A 94 9.38 -2.41 -13.57
N GLU A 95 10.58 -2.57 -13.00
CA GLU A 95 11.52 -3.66 -13.31
C GLU A 95 10.91 -5.04 -13.02
N ILE A 96 10.24 -5.21 -11.88
CA ILE A 96 9.63 -6.49 -11.48
C ILE A 96 8.52 -6.86 -12.47
N LYS A 97 7.63 -5.92 -12.79
CA LYS A 97 6.56 -6.16 -13.76
C LYS A 97 6.15 -4.86 -14.47
N PRO A 98 6.67 -4.62 -15.68
CA PRO A 98 6.42 -3.40 -16.46
C PRO A 98 4.93 -3.11 -16.69
N THR A 99 4.11 -4.15 -16.79
CA THR A 99 2.67 -4.02 -17.07
C THR A 99 1.79 -4.09 -15.83
N PHE A 100 2.35 -4.01 -14.62
CA PHE A 100 1.57 -4.14 -13.38
C PHE A 100 0.66 -2.94 -13.16
N PHE A 101 1.22 -1.73 -13.21
CA PHE A 101 0.49 -0.48 -13.08
C PHE A 101 1.18 0.59 -13.91
N SER A 102 0.52 1.04 -14.98
CA SER A 102 1.08 2.04 -15.89
C SER A 102 1.37 3.38 -15.21
N GLY A 103 0.66 3.70 -14.11
CA GLY A 103 0.92 4.88 -13.31
C GLY A 103 2.31 4.92 -12.67
N ASN A 104 3.01 3.78 -12.54
CA ASN A 104 4.38 3.76 -12.05
C ASN A 104 5.34 4.53 -12.97
N TYR A 105 5.14 4.50 -14.29
CA TYR A 105 5.96 5.30 -15.21
C TYR A 105 5.76 6.80 -15.00
N PHE A 106 4.49 7.23 -14.83
CA PHE A 106 4.18 8.62 -14.54
C PHE A 106 4.79 9.06 -13.21
N ASN A 107 4.66 8.25 -12.16
CA ASN A 107 5.21 8.54 -10.85
C ASN A 107 6.76 8.56 -10.86
N HIS A 108 7.38 7.61 -11.57
CA HIS A 108 8.83 7.56 -11.77
C HIS A 108 9.35 8.81 -12.50
N SER A 109 8.75 9.17 -13.65
CA SER A 109 9.12 10.38 -14.38
C SER A 109 8.89 11.66 -13.56
N LYS A 110 7.81 11.71 -12.79
CA LYS A 110 7.52 12.83 -11.88
C LYS A 110 8.56 12.93 -10.77
N ALA A 111 9.04 11.81 -10.24
CA ALA A 111 10.10 11.79 -9.24
C ALA A 111 11.44 12.26 -9.85
N LEU A 112 11.83 11.74 -11.02
CA LEU A 112 13.05 12.18 -11.74
C LEU A 112 13.06 13.68 -12.04
N TYR A 113 11.95 14.21 -12.58
CA TYR A 113 11.82 15.65 -12.82
C TYR A 113 12.02 16.48 -11.54
N ARG A 114 11.71 15.91 -10.37
CA ARG A 114 11.83 16.57 -9.06
C ARG A 114 13.20 16.36 -8.42
N SER A 115 13.93 15.29 -8.74
CA SER A 115 15.35 15.13 -8.40
C SER A 115 16.24 16.05 -9.23
N GLY A 116 15.74 16.49 -10.40
CA GLY A 116 16.48 17.36 -11.32
C GLY A 116 17.21 16.59 -12.43
N ASP A 117 16.83 15.32 -12.64
CA ASP A 117 17.29 14.44 -13.71
C ASP A 117 16.38 14.46 -14.95
#